data_AF-A0A1M5R7Q7-F1
#
_entry.id   AF-A0A1M5R7Q7-F1
#
_cell.length_a   1.000
_cell.length_b   1.000
_cell.length_c   1.000
_cell.angle_alpha   90.00
_cell.angle_beta   90.00
_cell.angle_gamma   90.00
#
_symmetry.space_group_name_H-M   'P 1'
#
loop_
_entity.id
_entity.type
_entity.pdbx_description
1 polymer ?
#
loop_
_entity_poly.entity_id
_entity_poly.type
_entity_poly.pdbx_seq_one_letter_code
_entity_poly.pdbx_strand_id
1 'polypeptide(L)'
;MLMGNALRAQDRQQIDAAYKNALLLYEQKDTFKAIAEFEKVVQLDADHKDALYHLATMNYALGDQPTAIKFLKRGVHLHDRRALTFLRDQLHQKITYADTMQYIDPATSEKFDKIKNLNAPTLNDITKNILSVSSNAREQLQLLLLWSHHAMRADGARFFNGGFPLSTQQAIQKRTGLCDEYSNIVDEFCKKIKVQSFRVTGYVRYPDFQPGDALRQTNHAWNFVYLDSSWVACDLFWSTTALDAEGSTPPHFVKRLEPEYFLGLPNDFLNHHLPADPVFQFDASPVAIAAFANSPDGIDPQVKRMPYLNYQDSIKTLLKLSPEKRLLKMAKHAYSYNKDNPNELIKESYNYAVSILNDKVSTKNDLKSAKQCLALAKSLIPLSNDGDIKALKESCDAGLTMADKRLATAK
;
A
#
# COMPACT_ATOMS: atom_id res chain seq x y z
N MET A 1 -14.05 21.28 -15.08
CA MET A 1 -13.15 22.28 -14.45
C MET A 1 -12.48 21.63 -13.25
N LEU A 2 -11.16 21.73 -13.21
CA LEU A 2 -10.23 21.10 -12.28
C LEU A 2 -10.32 21.74 -10.89
N MET A 3 -10.61 20.98 -9.84
CA MET A 3 -10.27 21.35 -8.46
C MET A 3 -9.95 20.09 -7.65
N GLY A 4 -8.71 19.63 -7.78
CA GLY A 4 -7.97 19.03 -6.67
C GLY A 4 -7.20 20.15 -5.98
N ASN A 5 -7.04 20.07 -4.66
CA ASN A 5 -6.54 21.13 -3.77
C ASN A 5 -7.44 22.37 -3.63
N ALA A 6 -8.11 22.47 -2.48
CA ALA A 6 -8.46 23.77 -1.93
C ALA A 6 -8.26 23.78 -0.41
N LEU A 7 -7.01 23.94 0.03
CA LEU A 7 -6.74 24.98 1.03
C LEU A 7 -7.48 26.24 0.56
N ARG A 8 -8.21 26.91 1.45
CA ARG A 8 -8.89 28.15 1.04
C ARG A 8 -7.82 29.07 0.46
N ALA A 9 -8.15 29.83 -0.58
CA ALA A 9 -7.19 30.73 -1.20
C ALA A 9 -6.50 31.64 -0.17
N GLN A 10 -7.24 32.02 0.86
CA GLN A 10 -6.76 32.80 2.01
C GLN A 10 -5.73 32.04 2.86
N ASP A 11 -5.98 30.76 3.19
CA ASP A 11 -5.05 29.92 3.98
C ASP A 11 -3.75 29.67 3.21
N ARG A 12 -3.85 29.41 1.89
CA ARG A 12 -2.68 29.24 1.01
C ARG A 12 -1.86 30.52 0.92
N GLN A 13 -2.52 31.66 0.73
CA GLN A 13 -1.86 32.96 0.66
C GLN A 13 -1.15 33.29 1.99
N GLN A 14 -1.75 32.92 3.12
CA GLN A 14 -1.15 33.11 4.44
C GLN A 14 0.09 32.22 4.65
N ILE A 15 0.02 30.94 4.25
CA ILE A 15 1.16 30.02 4.30
C ILE A 15 2.30 30.53 3.40
N ASP A 16 1.99 30.89 2.15
CA ASP A 16 2.97 31.40 1.19
C ASP A 16 3.63 32.69 1.68
N ALA A 17 2.86 33.59 2.29
CA ALA A 17 3.37 34.83 2.87
C ALA A 17 4.29 34.57 4.06
N ALA A 18 3.88 33.69 4.98
CA ALA A 18 4.69 33.29 6.13
C ALA A 18 6.00 32.62 5.69
N TYR A 19 5.93 31.71 4.71
CA TYR A 19 7.12 31.01 4.20
C TYR A 19 8.09 31.97 3.48
N LYS A 20 7.59 32.90 2.67
CA LYS A 20 8.42 33.95 2.05
C LYS A 20 9.08 34.86 3.08
N ASN A 21 8.34 35.25 4.12
CA ASN A 21 8.89 36.06 5.20
C ASN A 21 9.99 35.30 5.96
N ALA A 22 9.77 34.02 6.23
CA ALA A 22 10.77 33.16 6.87
C ALA A 22 12.05 33.04 6.04
N LEU A 23 11.94 32.89 4.71
CA LEU A 23 13.08 32.88 3.79
C LEU A 23 13.84 34.22 3.79
N LEU A 24 13.12 35.35 3.78
CA LEU A 24 13.76 36.68 3.85
C LEU A 24 14.56 36.86 5.14
N LEU A 25 13.98 36.47 6.28
CA LEU A 25 14.66 36.52 7.58
C LEU A 25 15.86 35.57 7.62
N TYR A 26 15.75 34.41 6.98
CA TYR A 26 16.85 33.45 6.83
C TYR A 26 18.00 34.03 5.99
N GLU A 27 17.71 34.68 4.86
CA GLU A 27 18.70 35.38 4.03
C GLU A 27 19.37 36.55 4.77
N GLN A 28 18.62 37.26 5.61
CA GLN A 28 19.13 38.33 6.49
C GLN A 28 19.95 37.80 7.69
N LYS A 29 20.04 36.47 7.85
CA LYS A 29 20.71 35.79 8.98
C LYS A 29 20.08 36.09 10.34
N ASP A 30 18.80 36.48 10.38
CA ASP A 30 18.03 36.62 11.62
C ASP A 30 17.45 35.25 12.02
N THR A 31 18.33 34.36 12.49
CA THR A 31 18.05 32.93 12.69
C THR A 31 16.85 32.67 13.60
N PHE A 32 16.73 33.39 14.72
CA PHE A 32 15.64 33.16 15.69
C PHE A 32 14.28 33.58 15.13
N LYS A 33 14.20 34.72 14.43
CA LYS A 33 12.94 35.15 13.81
C LYS A 33 12.55 34.26 12.64
N ALA A 34 13.53 33.82 11.84
CA ALA A 34 13.30 32.86 10.77
C ALA A 34 12.76 31.52 11.30
N ILE A 35 13.31 30.99 12.41
CA ILE A 35 12.78 29.78 13.06
C ILE A 35 11.32 29.98 13.46
N ALA A 36 11.01 31.05 14.20
CA ALA A 36 9.64 31.31 14.65
C ALA A 36 8.65 31.43 13.48
N GLU A 37 9.09 31.98 12.35
CA GLU A 37 8.25 32.12 11.17
C GLU A 37 8.07 30.79 10.41
N PHE A 38 9.12 29.97 10.30
CA PHE A 38 8.97 28.61 9.77
C PHE A 38 8.11 27.71 10.69
N GLU A 39 8.15 27.90 12.00
CA GLU A 39 7.26 27.19 12.93
C GLU A 39 5.79 27.54 12.69
N LYS A 40 5.47 28.81 12.41
CA LYS A 40 4.11 29.21 12.01
C LYS A 40 3.69 28.54 10.70
N VAL A 41 4.59 28.43 9.72
CA VAL A 41 4.32 27.68 8.49
C VAL A 41 3.95 26.25 8.81
N VAL A 42 4.71 25.57 9.68
CA VAL A 42 4.44 24.19 10.09
C VAL A 42 3.20 24.05 10.98
N GLN A 43 2.77 25.10 11.68
CA GLN A 43 1.49 25.11 12.40
C GLN A 43 0.28 25.23 11.45
N LEU A 44 0.43 25.97 10.36
CA LEU A 44 -0.61 26.15 9.35
C LEU A 44 -0.65 24.98 8.34
N ASP A 45 0.52 24.39 8.07
CA ASP A 45 0.72 23.23 7.21
C ASP A 45 1.76 22.29 7.84
N ALA A 46 1.27 21.32 8.61
CA ALA A 46 2.10 20.36 9.35
C ALA A 46 3.05 19.53 8.46
N ASP A 47 2.75 19.44 7.16
CA ASP A 47 3.45 18.62 6.19
C ASP A 47 4.33 19.45 5.22
N HIS A 48 4.56 20.74 5.53
CA HIS A 48 5.36 21.63 4.69
C HIS A 48 6.86 21.25 4.70
N LYS A 49 7.24 20.35 3.78
CA LYS A 49 8.60 19.76 3.67
C LYS A 49 9.74 20.78 3.75
N ASP A 50 9.64 21.89 3.01
CA ASP A 50 10.73 22.86 2.99
C ASP A 50 10.90 23.60 4.31
N ALA A 51 9.80 23.97 4.97
CA ALA A 51 9.85 24.61 6.29
C ALA A 51 10.43 23.65 7.33
N LEU A 52 10.05 22.36 7.30
CA LEU A 52 10.64 21.32 8.16
C LEU A 52 12.14 21.15 7.91
N TYR A 53 12.59 21.16 6.65
CA TYR A 53 14.00 21.07 6.31
C TYR A 53 14.79 22.31 6.75
N HIS A 54 14.24 23.51 6.58
CA HIS A 54 14.86 24.74 7.08
C HIS A 54 14.95 24.74 8.61
N LEU A 55 13.87 24.40 9.32
CA LEU A 55 13.90 24.25 10.78
C LEU A 55 14.95 23.24 11.23
N ALA A 56 15.06 22.10 10.55
CA ALA A 56 16.08 21.11 10.84
C ALA A 56 17.51 21.66 10.70
N THR A 57 17.82 22.26 9.54
CA THR A 57 19.16 22.77 9.25
C THR A 57 19.56 23.94 10.16
N MET A 58 18.62 24.81 10.51
CA MET A 58 18.86 25.94 11.41
C MET A 58 19.09 25.49 12.86
N ASN A 59 18.27 24.56 13.37
CA ASN A 59 18.48 24.00 14.71
C ASN A 59 19.81 23.23 14.80
N TYR A 60 20.18 22.51 13.73
CA TYR A 60 21.49 21.86 13.65
C TYR A 60 22.64 22.88 13.72
N ALA A 61 22.55 23.99 12.97
CA ALA A 61 23.55 25.05 12.98
C ALA A 61 23.68 25.75 14.34
N LEU A 62 22.59 25.79 15.13
CA LEU A 62 22.59 26.31 16.50
C LEU A 62 23.13 25.29 17.54
N GLY A 63 23.46 24.07 17.12
CA GLY A 63 23.91 22.99 18.00
C GLY A 63 22.78 22.20 18.66
N ASP A 64 21.51 22.52 18.38
CA ASP A 64 20.34 21.73 18.83
C ASP A 64 20.10 20.55 17.88
N GLN A 65 21.00 19.57 17.97
CA GLN A 65 20.95 18.34 17.21
C GLN A 65 19.67 17.50 17.49
N PRO A 66 19.14 17.38 18.73
CA PRO A 66 17.88 16.69 18.99
C PRO A 66 16.69 17.28 18.22
N THR A 67 16.53 18.61 18.23
CA THR A 67 15.45 19.27 17.50
C THR A 67 15.63 19.15 15.99
N ALA A 68 16.88 19.23 15.50
CA ALA A 68 17.19 18.97 14.10
C ALA A 68 16.77 17.55 13.68
N ILE A 69 17.15 16.53 14.44
CA ILE A 69 16.78 15.13 14.19
C ILE A 69 15.25 14.97 14.17
N LYS A 70 14.53 15.60 15.11
CA LYS A 70 13.06 15.57 15.15
C LYS A 70 12.44 16.08 13.84
N PHE A 71 12.87 17.25 13.36
CA PHE A 71 12.35 17.81 12.11
C PHE A 71 12.79 17.02 10.87
N LEU A 72 14.01 16.49 10.86
CA LEU A 72 14.48 15.64 9.77
C LEU A 72 13.70 14.33 9.70
N LYS A 73 13.42 13.68 10.83
CA LYS A 73 12.59 12.45 10.86
C LYS A 73 11.17 12.73 10.34
N ARG A 74 10.57 13.86 10.73
CA ARG A 74 9.30 14.33 10.11
C ARG A 74 9.44 14.53 8.61
N GLY A 75 10.52 15.16 8.14
CA GLY A 75 10.81 15.32 6.72
C GLY A 75 10.95 13.97 5.99
N VAL A 76 11.61 12.99 6.61
CA VAL A 76 11.75 11.62 6.07
C VAL A 76 10.39 10.93 5.98
N HIS A 77 9.55 11.07 6.99
CA HIS A 77 8.17 10.57 6.96
C HIS A 77 7.34 11.19 5.82
N LEU A 78 7.68 12.42 5.40
CA LEU A 78 7.10 13.12 4.24
C LEU A 78 7.86 12.89 2.93
N HIS A 79 8.78 11.92 2.92
CA HIS A 79 9.61 11.54 1.78
C HIS A 79 10.57 12.64 1.29
N ASP A 80 11.01 13.55 2.17
CA ASP A 80 12.07 14.50 1.85
C ASP A 80 13.43 13.79 1.79
N ARG A 81 13.90 13.55 0.56
CA ARG A 81 15.21 12.93 0.31
C ARG A 81 16.36 13.74 0.91
N ARG A 82 16.24 15.07 1.00
CA ARG A 82 17.26 15.92 1.65
C ARG A 82 17.33 15.60 3.13
N ALA A 83 16.18 15.42 3.78
CA ALA A 83 16.12 15.07 5.20
C ALA A 83 16.73 13.69 5.48
N LEU A 84 16.41 12.70 4.63
CA LEU A 84 17.00 11.36 4.69
C LEU A 84 18.53 11.41 4.52
N THR A 85 18.99 12.14 3.51
CA THR A 85 20.42 12.30 3.21
C THR A 85 21.13 13.00 4.37
N PHE A 86 20.53 14.02 4.96
CA PHE A 86 21.09 14.74 6.09
C PHE A 86 21.24 13.82 7.32
N LEU A 87 20.19 13.08 7.68
CA LEU A 87 20.25 12.14 8.81
C LEU A 87 21.35 11.09 8.64
N ARG A 88 21.44 10.51 7.44
CA ARG A 88 22.41 9.45 7.14
C ARG A 88 23.85 9.98 7.05
N ASP A 89 24.06 11.05 6.30
CA ASP A 89 25.39 11.48 5.88
C ASP A 89 26.02 12.50 6.84
N GLN A 90 25.22 13.40 7.41
CA GLN A 90 25.71 14.46 8.29
C GLN A 90 25.61 14.07 9.76
N LEU A 91 24.54 13.39 10.15
CA LEU A 91 24.28 13.04 11.55
C LEU A 91 24.60 11.59 11.90
N HIS A 92 25.01 10.79 10.90
CA HIS A 92 25.28 9.36 11.01
C HIS A 92 24.18 8.58 11.76
N GLN A 93 22.92 9.05 11.64
CA GLN A 93 21.78 8.41 12.26
C GLN A 93 21.35 7.23 11.41
N LYS A 94 21.28 6.06 12.04
CA LYS A 94 20.61 4.91 11.46
C LYS A 94 19.11 5.20 11.50
N ILE A 95 18.51 5.43 10.33
CA ILE A 95 17.04 5.52 10.24
C ILE A 95 16.49 4.12 10.48
N THR A 96 15.70 4.00 11.53
CA THR A 96 15.03 2.76 11.87
C THR A 96 13.63 2.75 11.27
N TYR A 97 13.02 1.57 11.19
CA TYR A 97 11.61 1.42 10.88
C TYR A 97 10.73 2.33 11.75
N ALA A 98 11.08 2.46 13.05
CA ALA A 98 10.39 3.33 13.99
C ALA A 98 10.37 4.82 13.59
N ASP A 99 11.38 5.27 12.84
CA ASP A 99 11.54 6.68 12.46
C ASP A 99 10.74 7.07 11.21
N THR A 100 10.21 6.08 10.50
CA THR A 100 9.41 6.25 9.28
C THR A 100 7.94 5.90 9.51
N MET A 101 7.62 5.37 10.70
CA MET A 101 6.25 5.04 11.12
C MET A 101 5.32 6.24 11.02
N GLN A 102 4.06 5.95 10.67
CA GLN A 102 3.01 6.94 10.70
C GLN A 102 2.74 7.41 12.12
N TYR A 103 2.87 8.72 12.32
CA TYR A 103 2.33 9.40 13.49
C TYR A 103 0.88 9.81 13.20
N ILE A 104 -0.06 9.40 14.06
CA ILE A 104 -1.41 9.94 14.04
C ILE A 104 -1.40 11.18 14.92
N ASP A 105 -1.50 12.34 14.31
CA ASP A 105 -1.43 13.58 15.08
C ASP A 105 -2.70 13.76 15.96
N PRO A 106 -2.57 14.44 17.11
CA PRO A 106 -3.71 14.67 18.01
C PRO A 106 -4.91 15.37 17.35
N ALA A 107 -4.68 16.27 16.40
CA ALA A 107 -5.76 16.98 15.69
C ALA A 107 -6.54 16.04 14.75
N THR A 108 -5.87 15.07 14.13
CA THR A 108 -6.49 13.97 13.37
C THR A 108 -7.34 13.10 14.30
N SER A 109 -6.84 12.78 15.50
CA SER A 109 -7.64 12.06 16.51
C SER A 109 -8.87 12.86 16.96
N GLU A 110 -8.75 14.16 17.20
CA GLU A 110 -9.88 15.03 17.54
C GLU A 110 -10.92 15.12 16.40
N LYS A 111 -10.48 15.14 15.14
CA LYS A 111 -11.37 15.05 13.97
C LYS A 111 -12.09 13.71 13.93
N PHE A 112 -11.38 12.61 14.21
CA PHE A 112 -11.99 11.30 14.28
C PHE A 112 -13.04 11.20 15.39
N ASP A 113 -12.79 11.78 16.56
CA ASP A 113 -13.73 11.79 17.68
C ASP A 113 -15.09 12.42 17.32
N LYS A 114 -15.12 13.39 16.40
CA LYS A 114 -16.36 14.01 15.90
C LYS A 114 -17.18 13.07 15.01
N ILE A 115 -16.55 12.08 14.36
CA ILE A 115 -17.20 11.22 13.37
C ILE A 115 -17.30 9.74 13.79
N LYS A 116 -16.58 9.31 14.82
CA LYS A 116 -16.45 7.87 15.20
C LYS A 116 -17.77 7.17 15.50
N ASN A 117 -18.77 7.90 16.01
CA ASN A 117 -20.08 7.37 16.39
C ASN A 117 -21.16 7.61 15.31
N LEU A 118 -20.82 8.20 14.17
CA LEU A 118 -21.78 8.42 13.09
C LEU A 118 -22.15 7.07 12.45
N ASN A 119 -23.43 6.90 12.13
CA ASN A 119 -23.89 5.70 11.45
C ASN A 119 -23.23 5.59 10.06
N ALA A 120 -22.51 4.50 9.84
CA ALA A 120 -21.78 4.26 8.61
C ALA A 120 -21.85 2.77 8.20
N PRO A 121 -22.98 2.32 7.63
CA PRO A 121 -23.20 0.93 7.21
C PRO A 121 -22.59 0.61 5.84
N THR A 122 -22.18 1.62 5.07
CA THR A 122 -21.56 1.44 3.75
C THR A 122 -20.23 2.19 3.65
N LEU A 123 -19.40 1.82 2.68
CA LEU A 123 -18.17 2.57 2.38
C LEU A 123 -18.47 4.02 1.94
N ASN A 124 -19.62 4.28 1.31
CA ASN A 124 -20.03 5.63 0.95
C ASN A 124 -20.27 6.51 2.18
N ASP A 125 -20.90 5.95 3.22
CA ASP A 125 -21.16 6.68 4.47
C ASP A 125 -19.85 6.96 5.22
N ILE A 126 -18.97 5.96 5.30
CA ILE A 126 -17.63 6.11 5.90
C ILE A 126 -16.86 7.22 5.17
N THR A 127 -16.84 7.17 3.84
CA THR A 127 -16.16 8.17 3.02
C THR A 127 -16.75 9.56 3.24
N LYS A 128 -18.08 9.70 3.22
CA LYS A 128 -18.76 10.98 3.46
C LYS A 128 -18.41 11.56 4.84
N ASN A 129 -18.39 10.73 5.88
CA ASN A 129 -18.05 11.15 7.24
C ASN A 129 -16.60 11.65 7.30
N ILE A 130 -15.65 10.89 6.74
CA ILE A 130 -14.23 11.30 6.68
C ILE A 130 -14.05 12.61 5.90
N LEU A 131 -14.69 12.74 4.73
CA LEU A 131 -14.62 13.96 3.90
C LEU A 131 -15.26 15.19 4.56
N SER A 132 -16.13 15.01 5.56
CA SER A 132 -16.75 16.13 6.28
C SER A 132 -15.80 16.83 7.26
N VAL A 133 -14.70 16.16 7.66
CA VAL A 133 -13.73 16.69 8.63
C VAL A 133 -12.32 16.87 8.06
N SER A 134 -12.04 16.34 6.87
CA SER A 134 -10.73 16.49 6.22
C SER A 134 -10.83 16.60 4.69
N SER A 135 -10.05 17.51 4.12
CA SER A 135 -9.81 17.62 2.67
C SER A 135 -8.41 17.13 2.24
N ASN A 136 -7.54 16.75 3.20
CA ASN A 136 -6.19 16.27 2.94
C ASN A 136 -6.22 14.74 2.77
N ALA A 137 -5.71 14.23 1.65
CA ALA A 137 -5.78 12.81 1.32
C ALA A 137 -5.03 11.89 2.31
N ARG A 138 -3.88 12.35 2.85
CA ARG A 138 -3.11 11.62 3.86
C ARG A 138 -3.90 11.53 5.17
N GLU A 139 -4.46 12.65 5.63
CA GLU A 139 -5.32 12.70 6.81
C GLU A 139 -6.59 11.85 6.64
N GLN A 140 -7.21 11.89 5.46
CA GLN A 140 -8.36 11.04 5.13
C GLN A 140 -8.04 9.54 5.26
N LEU A 141 -6.84 9.12 4.87
CA LEU A 141 -6.38 7.74 5.04
C LEU A 141 -6.09 7.41 6.51
N GLN A 142 -5.51 8.33 7.28
CA GLN A 142 -5.37 8.15 8.73
C GLN A 142 -6.73 8.03 9.44
N LEU A 143 -7.73 8.81 9.02
CA LEU A 143 -9.10 8.69 9.52
C LEU A 143 -9.74 7.34 9.12
N LEU A 144 -9.43 6.80 7.94
CA LEU A 144 -9.83 5.46 7.54
C LEU A 144 -9.18 4.39 8.43
N LEU A 145 -7.89 4.54 8.75
CA LEU A 145 -7.17 3.68 9.70
C LEU A 145 -7.85 3.68 11.08
N LEU A 146 -8.13 4.86 11.63
CA LEU A 146 -8.80 5.01 12.92
C LEU A 146 -10.22 4.42 12.90
N TRP A 147 -10.97 4.66 11.82
CA TRP A 147 -12.29 4.06 11.62
C TRP A 147 -12.21 2.53 11.59
N SER A 148 -11.27 1.97 10.82
CA SER A 148 -11.09 0.52 10.70
C SER A 148 -10.75 -0.08 12.04
N HIS A 149 -9.77 0.50 12.75
CA HIS A 149 -9.43 0.07 14.10
C HIS A 149 -10.68 0.12 14.98
N HIS A 150 -11.40 1.25 15.05
CA HIS A 150 -12.61 1.40 15.85
C HIS A 150 -13.67 0.32 15.56
N ALA A 151 -14.06 0.19 14.30
CA ALA A 151 -15.27 -0.50 13.88
C ALA A 151 -15.04 -1.95 13.43
N MET A 152 -13.88 -2.31 12.88
CA MET A 152 -13.63 -3.63 12.31
C MET A 152 -12.85 -4.54 13.26
N ARG A 153 -12.94 -5.85 13.05
CA ARG A 153 -12.12 -6.90 13.68
C ARG A 153 -11.60 -7.86 12.61
N ALA A 154 -10.55 -8.61 12.91
CA ALA A 154 -10.10 -9.69 12.04
C ALA A 154 -11.02 -10.91 12.18
N ASP A 155 -11.31 -11.57 11.06
CA ASP A 155 -12.13 -12.78 11.03
C ASP A 155 -11.29 -14.02 11.37
N GLY A 156 -10.96 -14.17 12.66
CA GLY A 156 -10.17 -15.31 13.13
C GLY A 156 -10.79 -16.66 12.77
N ALA A 157 -12.12 -16.78 12.83
CA ALA A 157 -12.80 -18.02 12.47
C ALA A 157 -12.55 -18.42 11.01
N ARG A 158 -12.67 -17.48 10.05
CA ARG A 158 -12.34 -17.73 8.65
C ARG A 158 -10.85 -17.95 8.42
N PHE A 159 -9.99 -17.25 9.14
CA PHE A 159 -8.54 -17.40 9.01
C PHE A 159 -8.09 -18.82 9.37
N PHE A 160 -8.55 -19.36 10.51
CA PHE A 160 -8.08 -20.66 11.00
C PHE A 160 -8.84 -21.85 10.42
N ASN A 161 -10.12 -21.69 10.07
CA ASN A 161 -10.98 -22.80 9.63
C ASN A 161 -11.30 -22.76 8.13
N GLY A 162 -10.82 -21.75 7.42
CA GLY A 162 -11.24 -21.44 6.06
C GLY A 162 -12.64 -20.84 5.98
N GLY A 163 -13.02 -20.39 4.79
CA GLY A 163 -14.34 -19.83 4.52
C GLY A 163 -14.34 -18.91 3.31
N PHE A 164 -15.53 -18.62 2.80
CA PHE A 164 -15.68 -17.81 1.58
C PHE A 164 -15.33 -16.33 1.80
N PRO A 165 -14.73 -15.66 0.79
CA PRO A 165 -14.47 -14.23 0.84
C PRO A 165 -15.76 -13.43 1.00
N LEU A 166 -15.67 -12.34 1.78
CA LEU A 166 -16.73 -11.36 1.89
C LEU A 166 -16.51 -10.25 0.86
N SER A 167 -17.59 -9.69 0.34
CA SER A 167 -17.49 -8.40 -0.35
C SER A 167 -17.13 -7.29 0.63
N THR A 168 -16.57 -6.18 0.14
CA THR A 168 -16.28 -4.96 0.93
C THR A 168 -17.49 -4.53 1.75
N GLN A 169 -18.69 -4.54 1.14
CA GLN A 169 -19.94 -4.18 1.81
C GLN A 169 -20.30 -5.16 2.94
N GLN A 170 -20.16 -6.47 2.69
CA GLN A 170 -20.43 -7.48 3.72
C GLN A 170 -19.44 -7.38 4.89
N ALA A 171 -18.15 -7.13 4.60
CA ALA A 171 -17.13 -6.95 5.63
C ALA A 171 -17.44 -5.76 6.53
N ILE A 172 -17.81 -4.61 5.94
CA ILE A 172 -18.21 -3.41 6.68
C ILE A 172 -19.46 -3.64 7.53
N GLN A 173 -20.48 -4.32 6.98
CA GLN A 173 -21.72 -4.60 7.70
C GLN A 173 -21.52 -5.58 8.86
N LYS A 174 -20.75 -6.64 8.63
CA LYS A 174 -20.42 -7.64 9.65
C LYS A 174 -19.31 -7.19 10.61
N ARG A 175 -18.68 -6.05 10.34
CA ARG A 175 -17.57 -5.50 11.14
C ARG A 175 -16.38 -6.47 11.24
N THR A 176 -16.16 -7.28 10.21
CA THR A 176 -15.14 -8.33 10.20
C THR A 176 -14.58 -8.59 8.80
N GLY A 177 -13.34 -9.06 8.70
CA GLY A 177 -12.72 -9.42 7.43
C GLY A 177 -11.28 -9.93 7.59
N LEU A 178 -10.66 -10.31 6.47
CA LEU A 178 -9.26 -10.68 6.34
C LEU A 178 -8.51 -9.65 5.47
N CYS A 179 -7.22 -9.88 5.22
CA CYS A 179 -6.36 -8.97 4.45
C CYS A 179 -6.93 -8.58 3.07
N ASP A 180 -7.62 -9.50 2.37
CA ASP A 180 -8.31 -9.17 1.12
C ASP A 180 -9.42 -8.13 1.30
N GLU A 181 -10.30 -8.29 2.28
CA GLU A 181 -11.39 -7.32 2.49
C GLU A 181 -10.87 -5.97 2.98
N TYR A 182 -9.86 -5.97 3.85
CA TYR A 182 -9.22 -4.74 4.32
C TYR A 182 -8.52 -3.99 3.17
N SER A 183 -7.80 -4.71 2.29
CA SER A 183 -7.16 -4.09 1.12
C SER A 183 -8.15 -3.61 0.06
N ASN A 184 -9.32 -4.27 -0.07
CA ASN A 184 -10.42 -3.78 -0.91
C ASN A 184 -11.04 -2.50 -0.34
N ILE A 185 -11.20 -2.38 0.98
CA ILE A 185 -11.68 -1.14 1.63
C ILE A 185 -10.77 0.04 1.26
N VAL A 186 -9.45 -0.13 1.38
CA VAL A 186 -8.48 0.93 1.02
C VAL A 186 -8.56 1.28 -0.47
N ASP A 187 -8.58 0.29 -1.35
CA ASP A 187 -8.62 0.52 -2.80
C ASP A 187 -9.90 1.24 -3.24
N GLU A 188 -11.07 0.81 -2.73
CA GLU A 188 -12.34 1.45 -3.02
C GLU A 188 -12.45 2.85 -2.39
N PHE A 189 -11.90 3.05 -1.20
CA PHE A 189 -11.82 4.37 -0.58
C PHE A 189 -10.96 5.33 -1.42
N CYS A 190 -9.76 4.90 -1.82
CA CYS A 190 -8.86 5.67 -2.68
C CYS A 190 -9.54 6.08 -4.00
N LYS A 191 -10.29 5.17 -4.63
CA LYS A 191 -11.09 5.49 -5.83
C LYS A 191 -12.11 6.62 -5.57
N LYS A 192 -12.79 6.61 -4.42
CA LYS A 192 -13.78 7.65 -4.08
C LYS A 192 -13.14 9.02 -3.84
N ILE A 193 -11.98 9.05 -3.20
CA ILE A 193 -11.22 10.29 -2.96
C ILE A 193 -10.30 10.67 -4.14
N LYS A 194 -10.36 9.90 -5.25
CA LYS A 194 -9.58 10.10 -6.48
C LYS A 194 -8.07 10.08 -6.28
N VAL A 195 -7.61 9.25 -5.35
CA VAL A 195 -6.19 8.97 -5.11
C VAL A 195 -5.83 7.67 -5.82
N GLN A 196 -4.70 7.67 -6.52
CA GLN A 196 -4.24 6.49 -7.23
C GLN A 196 -3.76 5.44 -6.22
N SER A 197 -4.30 4.22 -6.33
CA SER A 197 -3.90 3.07 -5.54
C SER A 197 -3.59 1.86 -6.43
N PHE A 198 -2.83 0.92 -5.88
CA PHE A 198 -2.74 -0.47 -6.31
C PHE A 198 -3.01 -1.37 -5.12
N ARG A 199 -3.93 -2.31 -5.26
CA ARG A 199 -3.97 -3.49 -4.38
C ARG A 199 -2.93 -4.49 -4.87
N VAL A 200 -2.14 -5.03 -3.95
CA VAL A 200 -1.05 -5.98 -4.22
C VAL A 200 -1.17 -7.18 -3.29
N THR A 201 -0.74 -8.34 -3.77
CA THR A 201 -0.57 -9.55 -2.97
C THR A 201 0.91 -9.86 -2.81
N GLY A 202 1.25 -10.63 -1.78
CA GLY A 202 2.64 -10.98 -1.53
C GLY A 202 2.82 -11.88 -0.32
N TYR A 203 4.01 -11.78 0.26
CA TYR A 203 4.48 -12.65 1.33
C TYR A 203 4.78 -11.83 2.57
N VAL A 204 4.24 -12.25 3.70
CA VAL A 204 4.61 -11.78 5.03
C VAL A 204 5.16 -12.92 5.86
N ARG A 205 6.07 -12.60 6.78
CA ARG A 205 6.57 -13.56 7.76
C ARG A 205 5.62 -13.57 8.96
N TYR A 206 4.82 -14.63 9.08
CA TYR A 206 4.03 -14.87 10.29
C TYR A 206 4.95 -15.37 11.43
N PRO A 207 4.49 -15.39 12.71
CA PRO A 207 5.34 -15.78 13.84
C PRO A 207 6.01 -17.15 13.74
N ASP A 208 5.47 -18.07 12.95
CA ASP A 208 6.01 -19.41 12.70
C ASP A 208 7.00 -19.48 11.53
N PHE A 209 7.19 -18.38 10.78
CA PHE A 209 8.06 -18.32 9.62
C PHE A 209 9.52 -18.64 9.97
N GLN A 210 10.11 -19.59 9.24
CA GLN A 210 11.51 -20.00 9.41
C GLN A 210 12.37 -19.59 8.21
N PRO A 211 13.67 -19.29 8.43
CA PRO A 211 14.61 -19.10 7.34
C PRO A 211 14.62 -20.30 6.38
N GLY A 212 14.42 -20.02 5.09
CA GLY A 212 14.38 -21.03 4.04
C GLY A 212 12.98 -21.53 3.69
N ASP A 213 11.93 -21.07 4.38
CA ASP A 213 10.55 -21.42 4.06
C ASP A 213 10.21 -21.15 2.60
N ALA A 214 9.52 -22.11 1.98
CA ALA A 214 9.15 -22.03 0.58
C ALA A 214 7.95 -21.07 0.40
N LEU A 215 8.16 -19.99 -0.34
CA LEU A 215 7.13 -19.01 -0.67
C LEU A 215 6.22 -19.50 -1.82
N ARG A 216 5.48 -20.60 -1.62
CA ARG A 216 4.70 -21.28 -2.69
C ARG A 216 3.37 -20.64 -3.02
N GLN A 217 2.88 -19.76 -2.15
CA GLN A 217 1.63 -19.02 -2.33
C GLN A 217 1.74 -17.67 -1.61
N THR A 218 1.07 -16.66 -2.14
CA THR A 218 0.93 -15.40 -1.41
C THR A 218 0.03 -15.62 -0.20
N ASN A 219 0.42 -15.09 0.95
CA ASN A 219 -0.30 -15.26 2.22
C ASN A 219 -0.88 -13.95 2.74
N HIS A 220 -0.76 -12.86 1.98
CA HIS A 220 -1.23 -11.54 2.41
C HIS A 220 -1.55 -10.60 1.25
N ALA A 221 -2.37 -9.59 1.53
CA ALA A 221 -2.78 -8.54 0.60
C ALA A 221 -2.81 -7.17 1.28
N TRP A 222 -2.31 -6.15 0.58
CA TRP A 222 -2.26 -4.75 1.05
C TRP A 222 -2.32 -3.78 -0.13
N ASN A 223 -2.08 -2.50 0.11
CA ASN A 223 -2.15 -1.47 -0.93
C ASN A 223 -0.86 -0.64 -1.01
N PHE A 224 -0.57 -0.13 -2.20
CA PHE A 224 0.28 1.03 -2.38
C PHE A 224 -0.57 2.21 -2.84
N VAL A 225 -0.39 3.36 -2.21
CA VAL A 225 -1.17 4.57 -2.48
C VAL A 225 -0.22 5.68 -2.90
N TYR A 226 -0.57 6.45 -3.93
CA TYR A 226 0.25 7.56 -4.41
C TYR A 226 -0.15 8.87 -3.73
N LEU A 227 0.69 9.34 -2.80
CA LEU A 227 0.50 10.56 -2.02
C LEU A 227 1.76 11.42 -2.10
N ASP A 228 1.60 12.74 -2.13
CA ASP A 228 2.70 13.71 -2.00
C ASP A 228 3.88 13.50 -2.98
N SER A 229 3.56 12.99 -4.18
CA SER A 229 4.48 12.60 -5.25
C SER A 229 5.31 11.33 -5.00
N SER A 230 4.84 10.45 -4.12
CA SER A 230 5.49 9.20 -3.74
C SER A 230 4.49 8.07 -3.52
N TRP A 231 4.94 6.84 -3.69
CA TRP A 231 4.17 5.65 -3.32
C TRP A 231 4.42 5.31 -1.86
N VAL A 232 3.33 5.09 -1.11
CA VAL A 232 3.36 4.66 0.29
C VAL A 232 2.63 3.34 0.45
N ALA A 233 3.11 2.49 1.36
CA ALA A 233 2.50 1.20 1.67
C ALA A 233 1.37 1.38 2.69
N CYS A 234 0.24 0.73 2.47
CA CYS A 234 -0.93 0.75 3.34
C CYS A 234 -1.43 -0.66 3.56
N ASP A 235 -1.09 -1.25 4.70
CA ASP A 235 -1.70 -2.48 5.18
C ASP A 235 -2.67 -2.19 6.31
N LEU A 236 -3.93 -1.97 5.96
CA LEU A 236 -4.99 -1.67 6.92
C LEU A 236 -5.24 -2.83 7.91
N PHE A 237 -4.94 -4.08 7.52
CA PHE A 237 -5.19 -5.25 8.35
C PHE A 237 -4.20 -5.30 9.50
N TRP A 238 -2.89 -5.36 9.19
CA TRP A 238 -1.86 -5.36 10.23
C TRP A 238 -1.78 -4.06 11.01
N SER A 239 -2.20 -2.93 10.41
CA SER A 239 -2.26 -1.67 11.15
C SER A 239 -3.33 -1.63 12.24
N THR A 240 -4.28 -2.57 12.25
CA THR A 240 -5.44 -2.55 13.17
C THR A 240 -5.63 -3.84 13.95
N THR A 241 -4.78 -4.84 13.70
CA THR A 241 -4.87 -6.19 14.24
C THR A 241 -3.46 -6.69 14.58
N ALA A 242 -3.33 -7.48 15.63
CA ALA A 242 -2.15 -8.30 15.91
C ALA A 242 -2.56 -9.77 16.13
N LEU A 243 -1.67 -10.70 15.80
CA LEU A 243 -1.84 -12.11 16.12
C LEU A 243 -1.22 -12.37 17.50
N ASP A 244 -2.04 -12.68 18.49
CA ASP A 244 -1.56 -13.06 19.82
C ASP A 244 -1.29 -14.57 19.85
N ALA A 245 0.01 -14.90 19.85
CA ALA A 245 0.52 -16.26 19.92
C ALA A 245 1.05 -16.64 21.31
N GLU A 246 1.26 -15.67 22.20
CA GLU A 246 1.89 -15.88 23.51
C GLU A 246 0.87 -16.10 24.64
N GLY A 247 -0.40 -15.73 24.44
CA GLY A 247 -1.45 -15.81 25.45
C GLY A 247 -2.54 -16.87 25.24
N SER A 248 -2.58 -17.60 24.12
CA SER A 248 -3.68 -18.53 23.81
C SER A 248 -3.31 -19.63 22.83
N THR A 249 -3.86 -20.84 23.03
CA THR A 249 -3.78 -21.96 22.09
C THR A 249 -5.19 -22.40 21.71
N PRO A 250 -5.61 -22.28 20.43
CA PRO A 250 -4.86 -21.77 19.28
C PRO A 250 -4.60 -20.25 19.34
N PRO A 251 -3.64 -19.72 18.54
CA PRO A 251 -3.44 -18.29 18.43
C PRO A 251 -4.72 -17.59 17.98
N HIS A 252 -4.89 -16.33 18.35
CA HIS A 252 -6.08 -15.56 17.99
C HIS A 252 -5.73 -14.11 17.67
N PHE A 253 -6.59 -13.45 16.89
CA PHE A 253 -6.40 -12.05 16.58
C PHE A 253 -6.93 -11.16 17.70
N VAL A 254 -6.13 -10.16 18.06
CA VAL A 254 -6.49 -9.07 18.95
C VAL A 254 -6.49 -7.76 18.18
N LYS A 255 -7.33 -6.83 18.63
CA LYS A 255 -7.34 -5.47 18.09
C LYS A 255 -6.15 -4.70 18.65
N ARG A 256 -5.29 -4.19 17.79
CA ARG A 256 -4.11 -3.38 18.15
C ARG A 256 -3.85 -2.36 17.07
N LEU A 257 -3.55 -1.12 17.45
CA LEU A 257 -3.23 -0.07 16.48
C LEU A 257 -1.71 -0.09 16.27
N GLU A 258 -1.28 -0.52 15.09
CA GLU A 258 0.13 -0.60 14.68
C GLU A 258 0.32 0.32 13.46
N PRO A 259 0.35 1.65 13.65
CA PRO A 259 0.27 2.62 12.55
C PRO A 259 1.48 2.55 11.60
N GLU A 260 2.56 1.90 12.03
CA GLU A 260 3.74 1.58 11.23
C GLU A 260 3.47 0.82 9.93
N TYR A 261 2.43 -0.03 9.91
CA TYR A 261 2.01 -0.74 8.70
C TYR A 261 1.17 0.12 7.75
N PHE A 262 0.92 1.39 8.09
CA PHE A 262 0.08 2.28 7.30
C PHE A 262 0.84 3.53 6.86
N LEU A 263 0.69 3.91 5.58
CA LEU A 263 1.38 5.05 4.97
C LEU A 263 2.93 4.98 5.11
N GLY A 264 3.47 3.77 5.21
CA GLY A 264 4.91 3.51 5.37
C GLY A 264 5.70 3.62 4.08
N LEU A 265 7.03 3.75 4.19
CA LEU A 265 7.93 3.72 3.04
C LEU A 265 7.97 2.31 2.43
N PRO A 266 7.93 2.17 1.09
CA PRO A 266 8.03 0.86 0.46
C PRO A 266 9.30 0.07 0.83
N ASN A 267 10.45 0.75 0.93
CA ASN A 267 11.72 0.11 1.30
C ASN A 267 11.70 -0.47 2.72
N ASP A 268 11.03 0.21 3.63
CA ASP A 268 10.91 -0.22 5.02
C ASP A 268 9.95 -1.41 5.14
N PHE A 269 8.88 -1.37 4.35
CA PHE A 269 7.92 -2.47 4.22
C PHE A 269 8.58 -3.79 3.83
N LEU A 270 9.67 -3.76 3.04
CA LEU A 270 10.40 -4.97 2.63
C LEU A 270 10.98 -5.78 3.79
N ASN A 271 11.14 -5.17 4.98
CA ASN A 271 11.59 -5.89 6.16
C ASN A 271 10.61 -6.97 6.62
N HIS A 272 9.33 -6.85 6.27
CA HIS A 272 8.27 -7.76 6.72
C HIS A 272 7.24 -8.13 5.63
N HIS A 273 7.12 -7.34 4.56
CA HIS A 273 6.26 -7.56 3.39
C HIS A 273 7.06 -7.60 2.08
N LEU A 274 6.97 -8.71 1.34
CA LEU A 274 7.52 -8.82 0.00
C LEU A 274 6.39 -8.87 -1.04
N PRO A 275 6.24 -7.85 -1.91
CA PRO A 275 5.30 -7.90 -3.02
C PRO A 275 5.56 -9.09 -3.95
N ALA A 276 4.50 -9.75 -4.43
CA ALA A 276 4.62 -10.84 -5.38
C ALA A 276 5.11 -10.35 -6.75
N ASP A 277 4.69 -9.16 -7.21
CA ASP A 277 5.26 -8.49 -8.38
C ASP A 277 6.41 -7.56 -7.91
N PRO A 278 7.68 -7.81 -8.30
CA PRO A 278 8.83 -7.07 -7.81
C PRO A 278 8.84 -5.60 -8.25
N VAL A 279 8.01 -5.20 -9.22
CA VAL A 279 7.81 -3.77 -9.60
C VAL A 279 7.35 -2.94 -8.40
N PHE A 280 6.57 -3.52 -7.49
CA PHE A 280 6.03 -2.83 -6.31
C PHE A 280 7.00 -2.79 -5.13
N GLN A 281 8.25 -3.24 -5.29
CA GLN A 281 9.31 -2.91 -4.33
C GLN A 281 9.80 -1.46 -4.53
N PHE A 282 9.46 -0.82 -5.65
CA PHE A 282 9.88 0.54 -6.02
C PHE A 282 11.40 0.74 -6.00
N ASP A 283 12.13 -0.34 -6.30
CA ASP A 283 13.58 -0.40 -6.32
C ASP A 283 14.06 -0.79 -7.73
N ALA A 284 15.14 -0.15 -8.18
CA ALA A 284 15.79 -0.49 -9.44
C ALA A 284 16.56 -1.82 -9.35
N SER A 285 16.88 -2.31 -8.15
CA SER A 285 17.48 -3.61 -7.89
C SER A 285 16.69 -4.33 -6.78
N PRO A 286 15.49 -4.86 -7.10
CA PRO A 286 14.62 -5.47 -6.10
C PRO A 286 15.29 -6.58 -5.29
N VAL A 287 14.85 -6.77 -4.05
CA VAL A 287 15.17 -7.95 -3.23
C VAL A 287 14.76 -9.20 -4.00
N ALA A 288 15.59 -10.24 -3.98
CA ALA A 288 15.26 -11.53 -4.56
C ALA A 288 14.40 -12.38 -3.61
N ILE A 289 13.54 -13.26 -4.14
CA ILE A 289 12.71 -14.19 -3.35
C ILE A 289 13.54 -14.94 -2.29
N ALA A 290 14.66 -15.54 -2.71
CA ALA A 290 15.53 -16.30 -1.80
C ALA A 290 16.17 -15.43 -0.72
N ALA A 291 16.46 -14.16 -1.01
CA ALA A 291 16.99 -13.25 0.00
C ALA A 291 15.96 -12.99 1.10
N PHE A 292 14.71 -12.70 0.73
CA PHE A 292 13.64 -12.50 1.71
C PHE A 292 13.36 -13.77 2.52
N ALA A 293 13.34 -14.94 1.87
CA ALA A 293 13.08 -16.21 2.53
C ALA A 293 14.13 -16.57 3.60
N ASN A 294 15.37 -16.10 3.45
CA ASN A 294 16.47 -16.42 4.36
C ASN A 294 16.78 -15.30 5.38
N SER A 295 15.99 -14.22 5.41
CA SER A 295 16.25 -13.09 6.29
C SER A 295 15.12 -12.93 7.31
N PRO A 296 15.12 -13.67 8.44
CA PRO A 296 13.99 -13.68 9.39
C PRO A 296 13.78 -12.30 10.04
N ASP A 297 14.87 -11.59 10.34
CA ASP A 297 14.88 -10.35 11.14
C ASP A 297 14.89 -9.06 10.30
N GLY A 298 14.38 -9.10 9.07
CA GLY A 298 14.41 -7.98 8.14
C GLY A 298 15.44 -8.15 7.03
N ILE A 299 15.46 -7.24 6.05
CA ILE A 299 16.31 -7.41 4.86
C ILE A 299 17.68 -6.79 5.09
N ASP A 300 18.72 -7.63 5.06
CA ASP A 300 20.11 -7.16 5.10
C ASP A 300 20.41 -6.29 3.85
N PRO A 301 21.00 -5.09 4.01
CA PRO A 301 21.45 -4.28 2.87
C PRO A 301 22.36 -5.02 1.87
N GLN A 302 23.10 -6.03 2.33
CA GLN A 302 24.04 -6.82 1.53
C GLN A 302 23.41 -8.04 0.84
N VAL A 303 22.11 -8.30 1.03
CA VAL A 303 21.49 -9.44 0.35
C VAL A 303 21.59 -9.34 -1.16
N LYS A 304 21.64 -10.51 -1.82
CA LYS A 304 21.58 -10.61 -3.27
C LYS A 304 20.32 -9.91 -3.80
N ARG A 305 20.52 -8.96 -4.71
CA ARG A 305 19.46 -8.24 -5.43
C ARG A 305 19.24 -8.85 -6.81
N MET A 306 18.06 -8.58 -7.38
CA MET A 306 17.75 -8.84 -8.77
C MET A 306 18.57 -7.93 -9.70
N PRO A 307 18.74 -8.32 -10.97
CA PRO A 307 19.18 -7.40 -12.03
C PRO A 307 18.28 -6.18 -12.14
N TYR A 308 18.79 -5.15 -12.83
CA TYR A 308 18.09 -3.88 -13.03
C TYR A 308 16.64 -4.05 -13.50
N LEU A 309 15.71 -3.42 -12.78
CA LEU A 309 14.30 -3.32 -13.11
C LEU A 309 13.90 -1.85 -13.21
N ASN A 310 13.41 -1.42 -14.36
CA ASN A 310 12.81 -0.08 -14.49
C ASN A 310 11.38 -0.09 -13.93
N TYR A 311 11.25 -0.06 -12.61
CA TYR A 311 9.95 -0.09 -11.93
C TYR A 311 9.09 1.13 -12.32
N GLN A 312 9.70 2.28 -12.59
CA GLN A 312 8.97 3.50 -12.98
C GLN A 312 8.25 3.34 -14.31
N ASP A 313 8.92 2.78 -15.32
CA ASP A 313 8.30 2.47 -16.61
C ASP A 313 7.21 1.39 -16.47
N SER A 314 7.48 0.36 -15.68
CA SER A 314 6.51 -0.70 -15.38
C SER A 314 5.24 -0.14 -14.73
N ILE A 315 5.35 0.71 -13.71
CA ILE A 315 4.21 1.37 -13.05
C ILE A 315 3.44 2.24 -14.06
N LYS A 316 4.14 3.06 -14.86
CA LYS A 316 3.50 3.88 -15.90
C LYS A 316 2.72 3.03 -16.90
N THR A 317 3.25 1.86 -17.25
CA THR A 317 2.56 0.91 -18.14
C THR A 317 1.35 0.28 -17.47
N LEU A 318 1.49 -0.17 -16.22
CA LEU A 318 0.38 -0.79 -15.46
C LEU A 318 -0.80 0.17 -15.30
N LEU A 319 -0.54 1.45 -15.05
CA LEU A 319 -1.58 2.48 -14.90
C LEU A 319 -2.41 2.69 -16.17
N LYS A 320 -1.86 2.44 -17.36
CA LYS A 320 -2.56 2.58 -18.66
C LYS A 320 -3.42 1.37 -19.03
N LEU A 321 -3.24 0.24 -18.37
CA LEU A 321 -3.98 -1.00 -18.68
C LEU A 321 -5.36 -1.00 -18.01
N SER A 322 -6.31 -1.70 -18.64
CA SER A 322 -7.59 -2.05 -18.00
C SER A 322 -7.33 -2.90 -16.75
N PRO A 323 -8.28 -2.95 -15.79
CA PRO A 323 -8.11 -3.72 -14.56
C PRO A 323 -7.68 -5.17 -14.80
N GLU A 324 -8.32 -5.87 -15.75
CA GLU A 324 -8.07 -7.28 -16.04
C GLU A 324 -6.70 -7.48 -16.70
N LYS A 325 -6.32 -6.62 -17.65
CA LYS A 325 -5.00 -6.66 -18.30
C LYS A 325 -3.88 -6.33 -17.32
N ARG A 326 -4.13 -5.42 -16.39
CA ARG A 326 -3.20 -5.03 -15.33
C ARG A 326 -2.94 -6.21 -14.39
N LEU A 327 -3.98 -6.85 -13.88
CA LEU A 327 -3.86 -8.03 -13.00
C LEU A 327 -3.12 -9.17 -13.70
N LEU A 328 -3.46 -9.48 -14.95
CA LEU A 328 -2.73 -10.49 -15.72
C LEU A 328 -1.25 -10.13 -15.90
N LYS A 329 -0.92 -8.86 -16.13
CA LYS A 329 0.48 -8.42 -16.25
C LYS A 329 1.24 -8.53 -14.93
N MET A 330 0.62 -8.13 -13.82
CA MET A 330 1.18 -8.28 -12.47
C MET A 330 1.43 -9.76 -12.15
N ALA A 331 0.49 -10.64 -12.46
CA ALA A 331 0.63 -12.07 -12.22
C ALA A 331 1.74 -12.71 -13.08
N LYS A 332 1.96 -12.24 -14.31
CA LYS A 332 3.09 -12.66 -15.15
C LYS A 332 4.43 -12.22 -14.57
N HIS A 333 4.54 -10.99 -14.05
CA HIS A 333 5.73 -10.55 -13.34
C HIS A 333 5.97 -11.40 -12.09
N ALA A 334 4.92 -11.64 -11.30
CA ALA A 334 4.99 -12.43 -10.08
C ALA A 334 5.49 -13.86 -10.33
N TYR A 335 4.95 -14.56 -11.33
CA TYR A 335 5.43 -15.89 -11.70
C TYR A 335 6.83 -15.87 -12.33
N SER A 336 7.25 -14.77 -12.95
CA SER A 336 8.62 -14.63 -13.45
C SER A 336 9.61 -14.43 -12.30
N TYR A 337 9.18 -13.73 -11.25
CA TYR A 337 9.94 -13.48 -10.04
C TYR A 337 10.03 -14.71 -9.12
N ASN A 338 8.94 -15.47 -8.99
CA ASN A 338 8.87 -16.68 -8.18
C ASN A 338 8.20 -17.84 -8.95
N LYS A 339 9.00 -18.73 -9.53
CA LYS A 339 8.48 -19.89 -10.29
C LYS A 339 7.80 -20.95 -9.41
N ASP A 340 8.09 -20.92 -8.12
CA ASP A 340 7.53 -21.84 -7.13
C ASP A 340 6.09 -21.49 -6.73
N ASN A 341 5.59 -20.32 -7.16
CA ASN A 341 4.22 -19.87 -6.95
C ASN A 341 3.54 -19.56 -8.30
N PRO A 342 2.88 -20.55 -8.93
CA PRO A 342 2.12 -20.35 -10.16
C PRO A 342 0.70 -19.81 -9.92
N ASN A 343 0.21 -19.79 -8.67
CA ASN A 343 -1.22 -19.66 -8.35
C ASN A 343 -1.83 -18.36 -8.88
N GLU A 344 -1.17 -17.23 -8.66
CA GLU A 344 -1.65 -15.93 -9.14
C GLU A 344 -1.73 -15.87 -10.67
N LEU A 345 -0.74 -16.44 -11.39
CA LEU A 345 -0.78 -16.48 -12.85
C LEU A 345 -1.89 -17.39 -13.37
N ILE A 346 -2.15 -18.52 -12.70
CA ILE A 346 -3.27 -19.40 -13.04
C ILE A 346 -4.59 -18.66 -12.87
N LYS A 347 -4.82 -18.06 -11.69
CA LYS A 347 -6.05 -17.34 -11.34
C LYS A 347 -6.31 -16.18 -12.30
N GLU A 348 -5.33 -15.31 -12.52
CA GLU A 348 -5.53 -14.13 -13.36
C GLU A 348 -5.59 -14.45 -14.85
N SER A 349 -4.92 -15.51 -15.31
CA SER A 349 -5.09 -16.01 -16.69
C SER A 349 -6.49 -16.55 -16.93
N TYR A 350 -7.03 -17.30 -15.97
CA TYR A 350 -8.41 -17.80 -16.03
C TYR A 350 -9.42 -16.63 -16.01
N ASN A 351 -9.32 -15.71 -15.04
CA ASN A 351 -10.22 -14.57 -14.90
C ASN A 351 -10.23 -13.67 -16.15
N TYR A 352 -9.04 -13.36 -16.70
CA TYR A 352 -8.92 -12.58 -17.93
C TYR A 352 -9.56 -13.27 -19.14
N ALA A 353 -9.43 -14.59 -19.24
CA ALA A 353 -10.07 -15.33 -20.32
C ALA A 353 -11.59 -15.37 -20.18
N VAL A 354 -12.10 -15.59 -18.95
CA VAL A 354 -13.54 -15.62 -18.68
C VAL A 354 -14.18 -14.26 -18.94
N SER A 355 -13.52 -13.15 -18.61
CA SER A 355 -14.06 -11.82 -18.90
C SER A 355 -14.28 -11.59 -20.40
N ILE A 356 -13.34 -12.03 -21.25
CA ILE A 356 -13.48 -12.00 -22.72
C ILE A 356 -14.58 -12.95 -23.19
N LEU A 357 -14.62 -14.17 -22.65
CA LEU A 357 -15.58 -15.18 -23.09
C LEU A 357 -17.03 -14.83 -22.73
N ASN A 358 -17.25 -14.07 -21.66
CA ASN A 358 -18.56 -13.55 -21.28
C ASN A 358 -18.95 -12.28 -22.04
N ASP A 359 -17.99 -11.57 -22.64
CA ASP A 359 -18.26 -10.40 -23.47
C ASP A 359 -18.69 -10.81 -24.89
N LYS A 360 -19.93 -10.44 -25.26
CA LYS A 360 -20.53 -10.76 -26.56
C LYS A 360 -19.89 -10.02 -27.73
N VAL A 361 -19.19 -8.90 -27.50
CA VAL A 361 -18.57 -8.09 -28.58
C VAL A 361 -17.07 -8.33 -28.77
N SER A 362 -16.49 -9.27 -28.02
CA SER A 362 -15.06 -9.62 -28.14
C SER A 362 -14.66 -10.04 -29.55
N THR A 363 -13.53 -9.52 -30.01
CA THR A 363 -13.00 -9.75 -31.36
C THR A 363 -12.36 -11.13 -31.50
N LYS A 364 -12.07 -11.56 -32.74
CA LYS A 364 -11.32 -12.79 -33.01
C LYS A 364 -9.95 -12.81 -32.33
N ASN A 365 -9.29 -11.66 -32.18
CA ASN A 365 -8.00 -11.57 -31.50
C ASN A 365 -8.14 -11.67 -29.97
N ASP A 366 -9.22 -11.12 -29.40
CA ASP A 366 -9.52 -11.26 -27.98
C ASP A 366 -9.79 -12.73 -27.64
N LEU A 367 -10.60 -13.42 -28.46
CA LEU A 367 -10.90 -14.84 -28.29
C LEU A 367 -9.66 -15.73 -28.40
N LYS A 368 -8.72 -15.43 -29.32
CA LYS A 368 -7.42 -16.11 -29.38
C LYS A 368 -6.62 -15.88 -28.10
N SER A 369 -6.62 -14.66 -27.58
CA SER A 369 -5.92 -14.31 -26.33
C SER A 369 -6.52 -15.04 -25.13
N ALA A 370 -7.85 -15.12 -25.04
CA ALA A 370 -8.55 -15.88 -24.00
C ALA A 370 -8.19 -17.37 -24.05
N LYS A 371 -8.19 -17.97 -25.25
CA LYS A 371 -7.78 -19.36 -25.45
C LYS A 371 -6.35 -19.61 -24.98
N GLN A 372 -5.41 -18.71 -25.32
CA GLN A 372 -4.02 -18.80 -24.86
C GLN A 372 -3.90 -18.71 -23.34
N CYS A 373 -4.66 -17.82 -22.70
CA CYS A 373 -4.62 -17.68 -21.24
C CYS A 373 -5.19 -18.91 -20.53
N LEU A 374 -6.26 -19.52 -21.03
CA LEU A 374 -6.80 -20.77 -20.47
C LEU A 374 -5.83 -21.95 -20.65
N ALA A 375 -5.18 -22.05 -21.81
CA ALA A 375 -4.17 -23.07 -22.05
C ALA A 375 -2.97 -22.90 -21.09
N LEU A 376 -2.51 -21.66 -20.89
CA LEU A 376 -1.47 -21.34 -19.93
C LEU A 376 -1.88 -21.72 -18.50
N ALA A 377 -3.04 -21.26 -18.04
CA ALA A 377 -3.59 -21.60 -16.72
C ALA A 377 -3.61 -23.12 -16.51
N LYS A 378 -4.21 -23.86 -17.45
CA LYS A 378 -4.31 -25.32 -17.40
C LYS A 378 -2.94 -26.01 -17.34
N SER A 379 -1.95 -25.50 -18.09
CA SER A 379 -0.59 -26.08 -18.10
C SER A 379 0.15 -25.91 -16.78
N LEU A 380 -0.18 -24.87 -16.01
CA LEU A 380 0.46 -24.55 -14.74
C LEU A 380 -0.25 -25.18 -13.53
N ILE A 381 -1.54 -25.54 -13.64
CA ILE A 381 -2.31 -26.18 -12.55
C ILE A 381 -1.58 -27.37 -11.88
N PRO A 382 -0.93 -28.30 -12.61
CA PRO A 382 -0.21 -29.41 -12.00
C PRO A 382 0.94 -29.01 -11.06
N LEU A 383 1.43 -27.77 -11.15
CA LEU A 383 2.48 -27.23 -10.30
C LEU A 383 1.94 -26.64 -8.99
N SER A 384 0.62 -26.47 -8.86
CA SER A 384 0.00 -25.94 -7.66
C SER A 384 -0.35 -27.03 -6.66
N ASN A 385 -0.22 -26.73 -5.37
CA ASN A 385 -0.71 -27.58 -4.28
C ASN A 385 -2.10 -27.16 -3.77
N ASP A 386 -2.60 -26.01 -4.20
CA ASP A 386 -3.86 -25.42 -3.75
C ASP A 386 -5.07 -26.16 -4.36
N GLY A 387 -6.01 -26.56 -3.51
CA GLY A 387 -7.20 -27.30 -3.91
C GLY A 387 -8.15 -26.52 -4.81
N ASP A 388 -8.32 -25.22 -4.55
CA ASP A 388 -9.18 -24.34 -5.33
C ASP A 388 -8.57 -24.09 -6.71
N ILE A 389 -7.25 -23.92 -6.78
CA ILE A 389 -6.52 -23.81 -8.06
C ILE A 389 -6.62 -25.11 -8.86
N LYS A 390 -6.52 -26.27 -8.22
CA LYS A 390 -6.70 -27.58 -8.90
C LYS A 390 -8.11 -27.73 -9.47
N ALA A 391 -9.12 -27.25 -8.77
CA ALA A 391 -10.52 -27.29 -9.22
C ALA A 391 -10.77 -26.48 -10.51
N LEU A 392 -9.94 -25.46 -10.80
CA LEU A 392 -10.05 -24.66 -12.03
C LEU A 392 -9.77 -25.46 -13.31
N LYS A 393 -9.24 -26.68 -13.24
CA LYS A 393 -8.90 -27.49 -14.41
C LYS A 393 -10.11 -27.73 -15.32
N GLU A 394 -11.24 -28.14 -14.72
CA GLU A 394 -12.48 -28.40 -15.46
C GLU A 394 -13.06 -27.11 -16.04
N SER A 395 -13.00 -26.02 -15.28
CA SER A 395 -13.43 -24.70 -15.76
C SER A 395 -12.58 -24.19 -16.93
N CYS A 396 -11.27 -24.47 -16.91
CA CYS A 396 -10.39 -24.16 -18.04
C CYS A 396 -10.76 -24.96 -19.29
N ASP A 397 -11.09 -26.25 -19.15
CA ASP A 397 -11.52 -27.11 -20.26
C ASP A 397 -12.85 -26.66 -20.87
N ALA A 398 -13.81 -26.28 -20.03
CA ALA A 398 -15.06 -25.67 -20.48
C ALA A 398 -14.82 -24.35 -21.22
N GLY A 399 -13.95 -23.48 -20.66
CA GLY A 399 -13.58 -22.22 -21.28
C GLY A 399 -12.90 -22.38 -22.64
N LEU A 400 -12.00 -23.36 -22.78
CA LEU A 400 -11.32 -23.66 -24.05
C LEU A 400 -12.32 -24.10 -25.12
N THR A 401 -13.26 -24.98 -24.75
CA THR A 401 -14.36 -25.42 -25.62
C THR A 401 -15.23 -24.24 -26.06
N MET A 402 -15.55 -23.33 -25.14
CA MET A 402 -16.32 -22.13 -25.45
C MET A 402 -15.56 -21.18 -26.39
N ALA A 403 -14.25 -20.98 -26.15
CA ALA A 403 -13.40 -20.16 -27.01
C ALA A 403 -13.37 -20.70 -28.45
N ASP A 404 -13.24 -22.02 -28.62
CA ASP A 404 -13.22 -22.66 -29.94
C ASP A 404 -14.55 -22.49 -30.69
N LYS A 405 -15.68 -22.67 -30.01
CA LYS A 405 -17.01 -22.44 -30.59
C LYS A 405 -17.18 -20.99 -31.05
N ARG A 406 -16.75 -20.02 -30.23
CA ARG A 406 -16.84 -18.59 -30.57
C ARG A 406 -15.90 -18.20 -31.70
N LEU A 407 -14.70 -18.78 -31.76
CA LEU A 407 -13.75 -18.52 -32.85
C LEU A 407 -14.22 -19.05 -34.20
N ALA A 408 -14.95 -20.18 -34.21
CA ALA A 408 -15.52 -20.75 -35.43
C ALA A 408 -16.64 -19.88 -36.02
N THR A 409 -17.35 -19.10 -35.19
CA THR A 409 -18.47 -18.25 -35.61
C THR A 409 -18.12 -16.77 -35.71
N ALA A 410 -16.93 -16.36 -35.25
CA ALA A 410 -16.43 -14.99 -35.37
C ALA A 410 -16.10 -14.67 -36.85
N LYS A 411 -16.89 -13.76 -37.43
CA LYS A 411 -16.69 -13.23 -38.78
C LYS A 411 -15.42 -12.39 -38.87
#